data_AF-A0A7J4T514-F1
#
_entry.id   AF-A0A7J4T514-F1
#
_cell.length_a   1.000
_cell.length_b   1.000
_cell.length_c   1.000
_cell.angle_alpha   90.00
_cell.angle_beta   90.00
_cell.angle_gamma   90.00
#
_symmetry.space_group_name_H-M   'P 1'
#
loop_
_entity.id
_entity.type
_entity.pdbx_description
1 polymer ?
#
loop_
_entity_poly.entity_id
_entity_poly.type
_entity_poly.pdbx_seq_one_letter_code
_entity_poly.pdbx_strand_id
1 'polypeptide(L)'
;ANETIAVVFFVDADLKRCQQMFSDLNRYAIRPSKSLGILYDYRDDFSLLTKEIIARSDFFKNVVEMEKSSLSPRSRKLFTLSALYSATKALLKNVEGDGESLVELGVKFWESIANQLKEWKLVNENRLSSGEVRGDYIHSHSIALHALGIAGNALIKNHPKRWQTKLKKLSSIDWARSNSSVWEGRTLVGGMIHKASNNVVLTSNYIKTNLGLDLTPEELKAEKAFLKGHNGN
;
A
#
# COMPACT_ATOMS: atom_id res chain seq x y z
N ALA A 1 26.79 9.30 37.28
CA ALA A 1 26.56 8.03 36.57
C ALA A 1 27.32 8.12 35.25
N ASN A 2 28.10 7.09 34.89
CA ASN A 2 28.88 7.09 33.64
C ASN A 2 27.98 6.63 32.49
N GLU A 3 27.51 7.58 31.69
CA GLU A 3 26.85 7.29 30.42
C GLU A 3 27.93 7.13 29.34
N THR A 4 27.88 6.02 28.62
CA THR A 4 28.77 5.76 27.48
C THR A 4 27.93 5.51 26.23
N ILE A 5 28.27 6.18 25.13
CA ILE A 5 27.67 5.94 23.82
C ILE A 5 28.65 5.15 22.97
N ALA A 6 28.19 4.05 22.37
CA ALA A 6 28.98 3.30 21.41
C ALA A 6 29.04 4.09 20.10
N VAL A 7 30.24 4.51 19.70
CA VAL A 7 30.49 5.12 18.40
C VAL A 7 31.23 4.10 17.54
N VAL A 8 30.62 3.72 16.42
CA VAL A 8 31.23 2.77 15.48
C VAL A 8 31.68 3.54 14.24
N PHE A 9 32.99 3.61 14.03
CA PHE A 9 33.58 4.17 12.83
C PHE A 9 33.74 3.07 11.78
N PHE A 10 33.35 3.37 10.55
CA PHE A 10 33.60 2.52 9.41
C PHE A 10 34.37 3.32 8.37
N VAL A 11 35.37 2.68 7.77
CA VAL A 11 36.10 3.26 6.64
C VAL A 11 35.14 3.34 5.46
N ASP A 12 35.06 4.51 4.85
CA ASP A 12 34.15 4.83 3.76
C ASP A 12 34.23 3.76 2.66
N ALA A 13 33.10 3.12 2.39
CA ALA A 13 32.94 2.11 1.38
C ALA A 13 31.52 2.26 0.85
N ASP A 14 31.40 2.70 -0.41
CA ASP A 14 30.19 2.82 -1.25
C ASP A 14 28.85 3.13 -0.54
N LEU A 15 28.12 4.15 -0.99
CA LEU A 15 26.84 4.61 -0.41
C LEU A 15 25.86 3.47 -0.11
N LYS A 16 25.76 2.48 -1.00
CA LYS A 16 24.89 1.30 -0.82
C LYS A 16 25.25 0.49 0.42
N ARG A 17 26.54 0.30 0.68
CA ARG A 17 27.03 -0.43 1.85
C ARG A 17 26.80 0.36 3.13
N CYS A 18 27.05 1.67 3.13
CA CYS A 18 26.70 2.55 4.25
C CYS A 18 25.21 2.49 4.61
N GLN A 19 24.33 2.53 3.60
CA GLN A 19 22.88 2.42 3.80
C GLN A 19 22.46 1.04 4.34
N GLN A 20 22.98 -0.06 3.79
CA GLN A 20 22.69 -1.40 4.34
C GLN A 20 23.15 -1.50 5.80
N MET A 21 24.33 -0.99 6.13
CA MET A 21 24.85 -1.00 7.50
C MET A 21 23.98 -0.17 8.44
N PHE A 22 23.49 0.99 7.99
CA PHE A 22 22.49 1.76 8.73
C PHE A 22 21.24 0.92 9.02
N SER A 23 20.72 0.19 8.02
CA SER A 23 19.53 -0.66 8.20
C SER A 23 19.79 -1.80 9.19
N ASP A 24 20.96 -2.46 9.09
CA ASP A 24 21.35 -3.57 9.96
C ASP A 24 21.51 -3.12 11.43
N LEU A 25 22.20 -2.00 11.68
CA LEU A 25 22.44 -1.47 13.03
C LEU A 25 21.16 -0.96 13.69
N ASN A 26 20.30 -0.29 12.92
CA ASN A 26 19.08 0.33 13.44
C ASN A 26 17.87 -0.62 13.47
N ARG A 27 18.03 -1.87 13.05
CA ARG A 27 16.95 -2.87 13.08
C ARG A 27 16.40 -3.11 14.50
N TYR A 28 17.26 -3.00 15.53
CA TYR A 28 16.89 -3.32 16.92
C TYR A 28 17.12 -2.19 17.93
N ALA A 29 18.08 -1.26 17.69
CA ALA A 29 18.46 -0.24 18.67
C ALA A 29 17.54 1.00 18.65
N ILE A 30 17.48 1.69 17.50
CA ILE A 30 16.62 2.86 17.28
C ILE A 30 15.90 2.63 15.97
N ARG A 31 14.57 2.44 16.01
CA ARG A 31 13.82 2.12 14.79
C ARG A 31 13.72 3.38 13.91
N PRO A 32 14.34 3.38 12.71
CA PRO A 32 14.13 4.45 11.77
C PRO A 32 12.68 4.41 11.29
N SER A 33 12.26 5.40 10.50
CA SER A 33 10.96 5.31 9.84
C SER A 33 10.87 3.99 9.06
N LYS A 34 9.68 3.39 8.98
CA LYS A 34 9.47 2.15 8.23
C LYS A 34 9.89 2.32 6.75
N SER A 35 9.62 3.49 6.17
CA SER A 35 9.99 3.80 4.79
C SER A 35 11.51 3.84 4.63
N LEU A 36 12.23 4.49 5.55
CA LEU A 36 13.70 4.58 5.52
C LEU A 36 14.36 3.21 5.72
N GLY A 37 13.83 2.41 6.64
CA GLY A 37 14.28 1.02 6.83
C GLY A 37 14.14 0.18 5.56
N ILE A 38 13.00 0.29 4.86
CA ILE A 38 12.80 -0.36 3.56
C ILE A 38 13.78 0.21 2.53
N LEU A 39 13.85 1.55 2.40
CA LEU A 39 14.67 2.23 1.41
C LEU A 39 16.12 1.73 1.41
N TYR A 40 16.70 1.56 2.60
CA TYR A 40 18.09 1.16 2.80
C TYR A 40 18.32 -0.34 2.95
N ASP A 41 17.26 -1.16 3.04
CA ASP A 41 17.41 -2.62 3.03
C ASP A 41 17.57 -3.10 1.58
N TYR A 42 18.78 -3.59 1.27
CA TYR A 42 19.15 -4.20 0.00
C TYR A 42 19.16 -5.73 0.06
N ARG A 43 18.83 -6.33 1.23
CA ARG A 43 18.73 -7.78 1.41
C ARG A 43 17.29 -8.29 1.34
N ASP A 44 16.31 -7.40 1.51
CA ASP A 44 14.91 -7.74 1.34
C ASP A 44 14.49 -7.63 -0.13
N ASP A 45 14.22 -8.76 -0.77
CA ASP A 45 13.82 -8.81 -2.18
C ASP A 45 12.58 -7.97 -2.47
N PHE A 46 11.62 -7.95 -1.54
CA PHE A 46 10.42 -7.12 -1.68
C PHE A 46 10.73 -5.62 -1.60
N SER A 47 11.78 -5.23 -0.87
CA SER A 47 12.23 -3.84 -0.83
C SER A 47 12.78 -3.43 -2.18
N LEU A 48 13.70 -4.23 -2.73
CA LEU A 48 14.28 -4.01 -4.06
C LEU A 48 13.19 -3.93 -5.14
N LEU A 49 12.30 -4.92 -5.14
CA LEU A 49 11.20 -5.02 -6.09
C LEU A 49 10.23 -3.84 -5.99
N THR A 50 9.86 -3.41 -4.77
CA THR A 50 8.97 -2.26 -4.58
C THR A 50 9.61 -0.97 -5.07
N LYS A 51 10.90 -0.75 -4.76
CA LYS A 51 11.65 0.43 -5.24
C LYS A 51 11.70 0.47 -6.77
N GLU A 52 11.96 -0.68 -7.39
CA GLU A 52 12.00 -0.81 -8.84
C GLU A 52 10.64 -0.54 -9.49
N ILE A 53 9.55 -1.10 -8.95
CA ILE A 53 8.18 -0.81 -9.41
C ILE A 53 7.87 0.68 -9.34
N ILE A 54 8.23 1.34 -8.23
CA ILE A 54 7.99 2.78 -8.07
C ILE A 54 8.80 3.58 -9.10
N ALA A 55 10.07 3.22 -9.30
CA ALA A 55 10.96 3.91 -10.24
C ALA A 55 10.50 3.76 -11.70
N ARG A 56 10.01 2.58 -12.09
CA ARG A 56 9.53 2.28 -13.44
C ARG A 56 8.11 2.74 -13.73
N SER A 57 7.30 3.01 -12.70
CA SER A 57 5.94 3.49 -12.91
C SER A 57 5.91 4.98 -13.21
N ASP A 58 5.23 5.36 -14.29
CA ASP A 58 5.09 6.77 -14.68
C ASP A 58 4.29 7.59 -13.67
N PHE A 59 3.33 6.96 -13.00
CA PHE A 59 2.53 7.59 -11.96
C PHE A 59 3.29 7.64 -10.62
N PHE A 60 3.75 6.50 -10.10
CA PHE A 60 4.23 6.44 -8.71
C PHE A 60 5.57 7.15 -8.48
N LYS A 61 6.45 7.24 -9.49
CA LYS A 61 7.77 7.87 -9.35
C LYS A 61 7.73 9.29 -8.78
N ASN A 62 6.65 10.04 -9.02
CA ASN A 62 6.51 11.43 -8.58
C ASN A 62 5.69 11.60 -7.30
N VAL A 63 4.80 10.66 -6.97
CA VAL A 63 3.80 10.83 -5.89
C VAL A 63 4.08 9.99 -4.64
N VAL A 64 5.20 9.28 -4.58
CA VAL A 64 5.64 8.52 -3.40
C VAL A 64 6.68 9.29 -2.58
N GLU A 65 6.49 9.32 -1.26
CA GLU A 65 7.47 9.71 -0.26
C GLU A 65 8.32 8.50 0.13
N MET A 66 9.61 8.56 -0.21
CA MET A 66 10.52 7.41 -0.10
C MET A 66 11.10 7.25 1.31
N GLU A 67 11.26 8.33 2.06
CA GLU A 67 12.00 8.32 3.32
C GLU A 67 11.10 8.41 4.54
N LYS A 68 10.03 9.20 4.48
CA LYS A 68 9.14 9.41 5.63
C LYS A 68 8.00 8.39 5.66
N SER A 69 7.54 8.06 6.87
CA SER A 69 6.36 7.21 7.08
C SER A 69 5.07 7.99 7.31
N SER A 70 5.13 9.32 7.32
CA SER A 70 3.99 10.22 7.39
C SER A 70 4.10 11.31 6.33
N LEU A 71 2.95 11.85 5.95
CA LEU A 71 2.83 12.88 4.93
C LEU A 71 2.22 14.12 5.56
N SER A 72 2.95 15.23 5.58
CA SER A 72 2.40 16.51 6.07
C SER A 72 1.19 16.94 5.23
N PRO A 73 0.26 17.75 5.75
CA PRO A 73 -0.93 18.18 5.00
C PRO A 73 -0.59 18.86 3.66
N ARG A 74 0.51 19.63 3.61
CA ARG A 74 0.99 20.33 2.42
C ARG A 74 1.86 19.49 1.47
N SER A 75 2.14 18.23 1.81
CA SER A 75 2.94 17.36 0.94
C SER A 75 2.24 17.13 -0.39
N ARG A 76 3.01 17.19 -1.48
CA ARG A 76 2.59 16.81 -2.85
C ARG A 76 2.62 15.30 -3.10
N LYS A 77 2.94 14.51 -2.07
CA LYS A 77 2.98 13.04 -2.16
C LYS A 77 1.63 12.47 -1.74
N LEU A 78 1.19 11.44 -2.46
CA LEU A 78 -0.03 10.68 -2.17
C LEU A 78 0.24 9.51 -1.23
N PHE A 79 1.40 8.87 -1.37
CA PHE A 79 1.72 7.63 -0.69
C PHE A 79 3.09 7.67 -0.03
N THR A 80 3.34 6.72 0.85
CA THR A 80 4.67 6.44 1.40
C THR A 80 5.20 5.13 0.84
N LEU A 81 6.52 4.98 0.75
CA LEU A 81 7.17 3.73 0.34
C LEU A 81 6.68 2.55 1.21
N SER A 82 6.54 2.75 2.52
CA SER A 82 6.06 1.69 3.41
C SER A 82 4.64 1.19 3.12
N ALA A 83 3.78 2.05 2.58
CA ALA A 83 2.42 1.69 2.18
C ALA A 83 2.43 0.84 0.90
N LEU A 84 3.16 1.29 -0.13
CA LEU A 84 3.37 0.56 -1.39
C LEU A 84 4.07 -0.77 -1.16
N TYR A 85 5.10 -0.82 -0.32
CA TYR A 85 5.78 -2.07 0.05
C TYR A 85 4.81 -3.10 0.62
N SER A 86 3.97 -2.69 1.58
CA SER A 86 3.02 -3.62 2.22
C SER A 86 1.97 -4.11 1.21
N ALA A 87 1.55 -3.22 0.31
CA ALA A 87 0.58 -3.53 -0.74
C ALA A 87 1.15 -4.45 -1.83
N THR A 88 2.36 -4.17 -2.33
CA THR A 88 3.08 -5.00 -3.31
C THR A 88 3.41 -6.37 -2.74
N LYS A 89 3.82 -6.45 -1.46
CA LYS A 89 4.03 -7.73 -0.78
C LYS A 89 2.75 -8.56 -0.70
N ALA A 90 1.60 -7.93 -0.48
CA ALA A 90 0.31 -8.62 -0.51
C ALA A 90 -0.08 -9.05 -1.94
N LEU A 91 0.13 -8.18 -2.93
CA LEU A 91 -0.15 -8.43 -4.34
C LEU A 91 0.62 -9.64 -4.89
N LEU A 92 1.90 -9.74 -4.55
CA LEU A 92 2.81 -10.76 -5.11
C LEU A 92 3.00 -11.96 -4.16
N LYS A 93 2.21 -12.03 -3.07
CA LYS A 93 2.28 -13.16 -2.14
C LYS A 93 2.01 -14.47 -2.86
N ASN A 94 2.97 -15.39 -2.80
CA ASN A 94 2.93 -16.69 -3.47
C ASN A 94 2.63 -16.57 -4.97
N VAL A 95 3.20 -15.55 -5.63
CA VAL A 95 3.25 -15.45 -7.08
C VAL A 95 4.65 -15.88 -7.50
N GLU A 96 4.72 -16.83 -8.43
CA GLU A 96 5.98 -17.34 -8.96
C GLU A 96 6.45 -16.49 -10.14
N GLY A 97 7.77 -16.31 -10.25
CA GLY A 97 8.40 -15.51 -11.28
C GLY A 97 9.82 -15.13 -10.87
N ASP A 98 10.66 -14.79 -11.84
CA ASP A 98 11.93 -14.12 -11.57
C ASP A 98 11.71 -12.66 -11.15
N GLY A 99 12.77 -11.99 -10.69
CA GLY A 99 12.66 -10.61 -10.20
C GLY A 99 12.10 -9.63 -11.25
N GLU A 100 12.50 -9.80 -12.51
CA GLU A 100 12.10 -8.90 -13.61
C GLU A 100 10.62 -9.07 -13.96
N SER A 101 10.14 -10.30 -14.14
CA SER A 101 8.73 -10.59 -14.41
C SER A 101 7.79 -10.15 -13.28
N LEU A 102 8.24 -10.27 -12.02
CA LEU A 102 7.47 -9.78 -10.87
C LEU A 102 7.44 -8.24 -10.81
N VAL A 103 8.52 -7.57 -11.19
CA VAL A 103 8.55 -6.10 -11.34
C VAL A 103 7.61 -5.67 -12.45
N GLU A 104 7.67 -6.28 -13.64
CA GLU A 104 6.78 -5.97 -14.75
C GLU A 104 5.31 -6.15 -14.38
N LEU A 105 4.97 -7.27 -13.73
CA LEU A 105 3.61 -7.52 -13.23
C LEU A 105 3.18 -6.44 -12.23
N GLY A 106 4.05 -6.08 -11.29
CA GLY A 106 3.79 -5.07 -10.29
C GLY A 106 3.56 -3.68 -10.89
N VAL A 107 4.43 -3.23 -11.80
CA VAL A 107 4.26 -1.97 -12.54
C VAL A 107 2.92 -1.97 -13.27
N LYS A 108 2.67 -3.01 -14.08
CA LYS A 108 1.45 -3.14 -14.88
C LYS A 108 0.20 -3.13 -14.01
N PHE A 109 0.22 -3.81 -12.86
CA PHE A 109 -0.90 -3.84 -11.94
C PHE A 109 -1.15 -2.46 -11.33
N TRP A 110 -0.14 -1.84 -10.75
CA TRP A 110 -0.28 -0.57 -10.05
C TRP A 110 -0.65 0.58 -10.99
N GLU A 111 -0.15 0.59 -12.22
CA GLU A 111 -0.61 1.54 -13.23
C GLU A 111 -2.05 1.27 -13.68
N SER A 112 -2.44 0.00 -13.80
CA SER A 112 -3.84 -0.34 -14.09
C SER A 112 -4.78 0.17 -12.99
N ILE A 113 -4.37 0.11 -11.71
CA ILE A 113 -5.10 0.70 -10.58
C ILE A 113 -5.17 2.22 -10.71
N ALA A 114 -4.03 2.89 -10.96
CA ALA A 114 -3.99 4.34 -11.09
C ALA A 114 -4.94 4.87 -12.19
N ASN A 115 -5.09 4.10 -13.28
CA ASN A 115 -6.02 4.41 -14.37
C ASN A 115 -7.51 4.31 -13.98
N GLN A 116 -7.87 3.69 -12.86
CA GLN A 116 -9.26 3.58 -12.40
C GLN A 116 -9.64 4.62 -11.35
N LEU A 117 -8.67 5.37 -10.81
CA LEU A 117 -8.87 6.31 -9.73
C LEU A 117 -8.68 7.73 -10.26
N LYS A 118 -9.80 8.41 -10.51
CA LYS A 118 -9.83 9.74 -11.16
C LYS A 118 -8.99 10.75 -10.40
N GLU A 119 -9.07 10.74 -9.08
CA GLU A 119 -8.39 11.66 -8.17
C GLU A 119 -6.87 11.54 -8.29
N TRP A 120 -6.35 10.33 -8.52
CA TRP A 120 -4.93 10.08 -8.71
C TRP A 120 -4.44 10.73 -10.00
N LYS A 121 -5.20 10.56 -11.09
CA LYS A 121 -4.91 11.22 -12.36
C LYS A 121 -4.93 12.74 -12.23
N LEU A 122 -5.92 13.30 -11.52
CA LEU A 122 -6.02 14.75 -11.30
C LEU A 122 -4.83 15.30 -10.49
N VAL A 123 -4.32 14.55 -9.52
CA VAL A 123 -3.09 14.93 -8.81
C VAL A 123 -1.89 14.93 -9.74
N ASN A 124 -1.76 13.92 -10.60
CA ASN A 124 -0.67 13.85 -11.58
C ASN A 124 -0.73 15.00 -12.61
N GLU A 125 -1.94 15.48 -12.92
CA GLU A 125 -2.20 16.65 -13.79
C GLU A 125 -2.08 18.00 -13.05
N ASN A 126 -1.73 18.01 -11.76
CA ASN A 126 -1.72 19.21 -10.89
C ASN A 126 -3.08 19.93 -10.79
N ARG A 127 -4.19 19.22 -10.98
CA ARG A 127 -5.56 19.76 -10.91
C ARG A 127 -6.23 19.56 -9.55
N LEU A 128 -5.66 18.70 -8.71
CA LEU A 128 -6.11 18.46 -7.34
C LEU A 128 -4.87 18.26 -6.46
N SER A 129 -4.85 18.79 -5.24
CA SER A 129 -3.70 18.58 -4.35
C SER A 129 -3.74 17.20 -3.70
N SER A 130 -2.58 16.62 -3.43
CA SER A 130 -2.50 15.36 -2.68
C SER A 130 -3.00 15.48 -1.23
N GLY A 131 -3.04 16.70 -0.69
CA GLY A 131 -3.62 16.99 0.62
C GLY A 131 -5.14 16.81 0.62
N GLU A 132 -5.83 17.41 -0.35
CA GLU A 132 -7.28 17.27 -0.56
C GLU A 132 -7.66 15.80 -0.79
N VAL A 133 -6.96 15.11 -1.69
CA VAL A 133 -7.23 13.69 -1.95
C VAL A 133 -7.11 12.84 -0.68
N ARG A 134 -6.09 13.09 0.15
CA ARG A 134 -5.92 12.34 1.41
C ARG A 134 -6.95 12.72 2.48
N GLY A 135 -7.49 13.94 2.43
CA GLY A 135 -8.55 14.39 3.32
C GLY A 135 -9.88 13.70 3.00
N ASP A 136 -10.23 13.71 1.72
CA ASP A 136 -11.58 13.43 1.26
C ASP A 136 -11.79 11.98 0.79
N TYR A 137 -10.72 11.25 0.47
CA TYR A 137 -10.80 9.90 -0.09
C TYR A 137 -9.96 8.90 0.70
N ILE A 138 -10.45 7.65 0.75
CA ILE A 138 -9.75 6.59 1.48
C ILE A 138 -8.63 5.93 0.66
N HIS A 139 -8.68 6.02 -0.68
CA HIS A 139 -7.85 5.22 -1.58
C HIS A 139 -6.36 5.61 -1.57
N SER A 140 -6.01 6.79 -1.05
CA SER A 140 -4.60 7.20 -0.87
C SER A 140 -3.98 6.67 0.42
N HIS A 141 -4.75 6.00 1.28
CA HIS A 141 -4.29 5.54 2.58
C HIS A 141 -3.75 4.11 2.53
N SER A 142 -2.82 3.82 3.44
CA SER A 142 -2.07 2.55 3.44
C SER A 142 -2.93 1.30 3.69
N ILE A 143 -4.16 1.45 4.20
CA ILE A 143 -5.13 0.36 4.35
C ILE A 143 -5.78 0.02 3.00
N ALA A 144 -6.22 1.03 2.24
CA ALA A 144 -6.83 0.82 0.94
C ALA A 144 -5.84 0.22 -0.05
N LEU A 145 -4.59 0.71 -0.09
CA LEU A 145 -3.53 0.10 -0.90
C LEU A 145 -3.27 -1.36 -0.53
N HIS A 146 -3.22 -1.68 0.76
CA HIS A 146 -3.01 -3.05 1.21
C HIS A 146 -4.18 -3.95 0.79
N ALA A 147 -5.42 -3.47 0.95
CA ALA A 147 -6.62 -4.16 0.52
C ALA A 147 -6.67 -4.38 -1.00
N LEU A 148 -6.25 -3.38 -1.80
CA LEU A 148 -6.08 -3.50 -3.25
C LEU A 148 -5.03 -4.55 -3.62
N GLY A 149 -3.92 -4.64 -2.88
CA GLY A 149 -2.92 -5.69 -3.05
C GLY A 149 -3.50 -7.10 -2.81
N ILE A 150 -4.26 -7.28 -1.72
CA ILE A 150 -4.94 -8.56 -1.40
C ILE A 150 -5.95 -8.94 -2.49
N ALA A 151 -6.80 -8.00 -2.89
CA ALA A 151 -7.78 -8.22 -3.95
C ALA A 151 -7.11 -8.50 -5.30
N GLY A 152 -6.02 -7.78 -5.60
CA GLY A 152 -5.19 -7.96 -6.79
C GLY A 152 -4.55 -9.34 -6.87
N ASN A 153 -4.01 -9.86 -5.76
CA ASN A 153 -3.45 -11.20 -5.71
C ASN A 153 -4.50 -12.26 -6.09
N ALA A 154 -5.69 -12.19 -5.48
CA ALA A 154 -6.80 -13.07 -5.81
C ALA A 154 -7.24 -12.93 -7.27
N LEU A 155 -7.28 -11.70 -7.77
CA LEU A 155 -7.68 -11.39 -9.15
C LEU A 155 -6.70 -11.97 -10.18
N ILE A 156 -5.39 -11.82 -9.97
CA ILE A 156 -4.34 -12.32 -10.86
C ILE A 156 -4.35 -13.85 -10.87
N LYS A 157 -4.51 -14.49 -9.70
CA LYS A 157 -4.56 -15.97 -9.59
C LYS A 157 -5.80 -16.57 -10.23
N ASN A 158 -6.97 -15.99 -9.97
CA ASN A 158 -8.24 -16.57 -10.42
C ASN A 158 -8.60 -16.17 -11.86
N HIS A 159 -8.08 -15.04 -12.34
CA HIS A 159 -8.40 -14.48 -13.66
C HIS A 159 -7.17 -13.91 -14.39
N PRO A 160 -6.10 -14.69 -14.63
CA PRO A 160 -4.82 -14.20 -15.16
C PRO A 160 -4.93 -13.53 -16.54
N LYS A 161 -5.93 -13.90 -17.35
CA LYS A 161 -6.17 -13.29 -18.68
C LYS A 161 -7.10 -12.08 -18.66
N ARG A 162 -7.83 -11.84 -17.57
CA ARG A 162 -8.93 -10.85 -17.49
C ARG A 162 -8.84 -9.92 -16.29
N TRP A 163 -7.79 -10.00 -15.49
CA TRP A 163 -7.67 -9.17 -14.28
C TRP A 163 -7.72 -7.67 -14.62
N GLN A 164 -7.04 -7.22 -15.68
CA GLN A 164 -7.05 -5.80 -16.09
C GLN A 164 -8.45 -5.30 -16.49
N THR A 165 -9.25 -6.12 -17.18
CA THR A 165 -10.61 -5.72 -17.55
C THR A 165 -11.53 -5.70 -16.35
N LYS A 166 -11.36 -6.64 -15.40
CA LYS A 166 -12.10 -6.64 -14.13
C LYS A 166 -11.76 -5.43 -13.25
N LEU A 167 -10.51 -4.96 -13.26
CA LEU A 167 -10.10 -3.75 -12.51
C LEU A 167 -10.92 -2.51 -12.88
N LYS A 168 -11.48 -2.42 -14.09
CA LYS A 168 -12.35 -1.30 -14.48
C LYS A 168 -13.51 -1.06 -13.52
N LYS A 169 -13.98 -2.10 -12.83
CA LYS A 169 -15.04 -1.99 -11.82
C LYS A 169 -14.62 -1.20 -10.57
N LEU A 170 -13.33 -0.95 -10.35
CA LEU A 170 -12.89 -0.08 -9.25
C LEU A 170 -13.34 1.37 -9.41
N SER A 171 -13.59 1.80 -10.66
CA SER A 171 -14.07 3.16 -10.95
C SER A 171 -15.52 3.41 -10.52
N SER A 172 -16.31 2.34 -10.27
CA SER A 172 -17.67 2.45 -9.76
C SER A 172 -17.77 2.45 -8.24
N ILE A 173 -16.65 2.24 -7.53
CA ILE A 173 -16.62 2.32 -6.07
C ILE A 173 -16.58 3.79 -5.68
N ASP A 174 -17.48 4.20 -4.80
CA ASP A 174 -17.39 5.51 -4.16
C ASP A 174 -16.37 5.46 -3.03
N TRP A 175 -15.15 5.94 -3.32
CA TRP A 175 -14.01 6.00 -2.41
C TRP A 175 -14.01 7.21 -1.47
N ALA A 176 -15.04 8.07 -1.54
CA ALA A 176 -15.14 9.22 -0.66
C ALA A 176 -15.23 8.77 0.80
N ARG A 177 -14.50 9.44 1.67
CA ARG A 177 -14.53 9.22 3.12
C ARG A 177 -15.91 9.48 3.71
N SER A 178 -16.71 10.33 3.07
CA SER A 178 -18.11 10.60 3.42
C SER A 178 -19.05 9.42 3.15
N ASN A 179 -18.65 8.41 2.37
CA ASN A 179 -19.41 7.19 2.16
C ASN A 179 -19.30 6.25 3.38
N SER A 180 -19.78 6.72 4.53
CA SER A 180 -19.69 6.03 5.81
C SER A 180 -20.49 4.72 5.84
N SER A 181 -21.57 4.63 5.06
CA SER A 181 -22.38 3.41 4.94
C SER A 181 -21.57 2.21 4.43
N VAL A 182 -20.53 2.47 3.65
CA VAL A 182 -19.58 1.45 3.19
C VAL A 182 -18.34 1.40 4.07
N TRP A 183 -17.74 2.55 4.35
CA TRP A 183 -16.38 2.59 4.90
C TRP A 183 -16.30 2.47 6.42
N GLU A 184 -17.36 2.78 7.17
CA GLU A 184 -17.36 2.62 8.63
C GLU A 184 -17.28 1.13 9.03
N GLY A 185 -16.41 0.83 9.99
CA GLY A 185 -16.03 -0.53 10.38
C GLY A 185 -15.18 -1.30 9.36
N ARG A 186 -15.13 -0.87 8.09
CA ARG A 186 -14.19 -1.38 7.08
C ARG A 186 -12.87 -0.63 7.14
N THR A 187 -12.84 0.58 6.58
CA THR A 187 -11.64 1.42 6.49
C THR A 187 -11.61 2.50 7.58
N LEU A 188 -12.78 2.95 8.01
CA LEU A 188 -12.98 3.98 9.00
C LEU A 188 -13.46 3.38 10.32
N VAL A 189 -13.05 3.97 11.44
CA VAL A 189 -13.60 3.73 12.77
C VAL A 189 -13.74 5.11 13.44
N GLY A 190 -14.95 5.50 13.79
CA GLY A 190 -15.24 6.84 14.28
C GLY A 190 -14.87 7.91 13.26
N GLY A 191 -15.06 7.62 11.96
CA GLY A 191 -14.68 8.51 10.86
C GLY A 191 -13.17 8.63 10.61
N MET A 192 -12.31 7.96 11.39
CA MET A 192 -10.85 8.00 11.25
C MET A 192 -10.33 6.75 10.54
N ILE A 193 -9.28 6.91 9.71
CA ILE A 193 -8.62 5.78 9.05
C ILE A 193 -8.04 4.83 10.11
N HIS A 194 -8.49 3.57 10.10
CA HIS A 194 -8.06 2.57 11.08
C HIS A 194 -7.49 1.34 10.39
N LYS A 195 -6.18 1.09 10.56
CA LYS A 195 -5.48 -0.03 9.92
C LYS A 195 -5.19 -1.17 10.91
N ALA A 196 -6.23 -1.89 11.31
CA ALA A 196 -6.09 -3.21 11.94
C ALA A 196 -6.25 -4.33 10.90
N SER A 197 -5.83 -5.55 11.26
CA SER A 197 -5.91 -6.72 10.38
C SER A 197 -7.34 -6.96 9.86
N ASN A 198 -8.33 -6.91 10.76
CA ASN A 198 -9.74 -7.10 10.40
C ASN A 198 -10.26 -6.00 9.45
N ASN A 199 -9.90 -4.74 9.70
CA ASN A 199 -10.25 -3.62 8.81
C ASN A 199 -9.70 -3.81 7.39
N VAL A 200 -8.44 -4.26 7.29
CA VAL A 200 -7.83 -4.58 5.99
C VAL A 200 -8.59 -5.71 5.29
N VAL A 201 -8.93 -6.78 6.02
CA VAL A 201 -9.71 -7.92 5.48
C VAL A 201 -11.07 -7.44 4.95
N LEU A 202 -11.86 -6.75 5.77
CA LEU A 202 -13.20 -6.25 5.37
C LEU A 202 -13.12 -5.24 4.22
N THR A 203 -12.10 -4.37 4.20
CA THR A 203 -11.88 -3.46 3.07
C THR A 203 -11.57 -4.26 1.80
N SER A 204 -10.72 -5.30 1.91
CA SER A 204 -10.35 -6.15 0.76
C SER A 204 -11.52 -6.98 0.26
N ASN A 205 -12.39 -7.46 1.15
CA ASN A 205 -13.59 -8.21 0.81
C ASN A 205 -14.55 -7.36 -0.01
N TYR A 206 -14.81 -6.12 0.43
CA TYR A 206 -15.65 -5.19 -0.31
C TYR A 206 -15.11 -4.94 -1.73
N ILE A 207 -13.79 -4.74 -1.87
CA ILE A 207 -13.14 -4.60 -3.17
C ILE A 207 -13.30 -5.86 -4.01
N LYS A 208 -13.05 -7.05 -3.44
CA LYS A 208 -13.20 -8.35 -4.12
C LYS A 208 -14.62 -8.55 -4.64
N THR A 209 -15.64 -8.28 -3.83
CA THR A 209 -17.04 -8.40 -4.24
C THR A 209 -17.36 -7.47 -5.42
N ASN A 210 -16.89 -6.22 -5.39
CA ASN A 210 -17.05 -5.28 -6.51
C ASN A 210 -16.33 -5.76 -7.79
N LEU A 211 -15.19 -6.45 -7.67
CA LEU A 211 -14.48 -7.07 -8.80
C LEU A 211 -15.17 -8.37 -9.30
N GLY A 212 -16.20 -8.85 -8.58
CA GLY A 212 -16.86 -10.12 -8.82
C GLY A 212 -15.92 -11.30 -8.56
N LEU A 213 -15.24 -11.26 -7.41
CA LEU A 213 -14.44 -12.36 -6.87
C LEU A 213 -15.17 -12.99 -5.69
N ASP A 214 -15.06 -14.31 -5.59
CA ASP A 214 -15.53 -15.04 -4.42
C ASP A 214 -14.61 -14.78 -3.22
N LEU A 215 -15.22 -14.76 -2.03
CA LEU A 215 -14.54 -14.62 -0.75
C LEU A 215 -14.19 -16.00 -0.21
N THR A 216 -13.03 -16.14 0.46
CA THR A 216 -12.68 -17.39 1.13
C THR A 216 -13.63 -17.66 2.32
N PRO A 217 -13.68 -18.89 2.87
CA PRO A 217 -14.49 -19.18 4.05
C PRO A 217 -14.21 -18.26 5.25
N GLU A 218 -12.94 -17.91 5.46
CA GLU A 218 -12.50 -16.99 6.52
C GLU A 218 -12.96 -15.55 6.25
N GLU A 219 -12.88 -15.10 5.00
CA GLU A 219 -13.34 -13.78 4.56
C GLU A 219 -14.86 -13.64 4.69
N LEU A 220 -15.60 -14.69 4.29
CA LEU A 220 -17.05 -14.76 4.46
C LEU A 220 -17.44 -14.75 5.94
N LYS A 221 -16.69 -15.45 6.80
CA LYS A 221 -16.92 -15.43 8.25
C LYS A 221 -16.72 -14.02 8.81
N ALA A 222 -15.68 -13.32 8.38
CA ALA A 222 -15.44 -11.92 8.77
C ALA A 222 -16.57 -10.99 8.32
N GLU A 223 -17.04 -11.11 7.07
CA GLU A 223 -18.19 -10.32 6.57
C GLU A 223 -19.47 -10.59 7.36
N LYS A 224 -19.79 -11.86 7.61
CA LYS A 224 -20.99 -12.22 8.38
C LYS A 224 -20.94 -11.65 9.79
N ALA A 225 -19.78 -11.68 10.44
CA ALA A 225 -19.60 -11.09 11.76
C ALA A 225 -19.77 -9.56 11.73
N PHE A 226 -19.20 -8.90 10.73
CA PHE A 226 -19.35 -7.46 10.51
C PHE A 226 -20.81 -7.04 10.31
N LEU A 227 -21.54 -7.72 9.42
CA LEU A 227 -22.94 -7.42 9.12
C LEU A 227 -23.88 -7.68 10.32
N LYS A 228 -23.62 -8.74 11.10
CA LYS A 228 -24.38 -9.00 12.33
C LYS A 228 -24.20 -7.91 13.37
N GLY A 229 -22.97 -7.40 13.55
CA GLY A 229 -22.69 -6.30 14.47
C GLY A 229 -23.30 -4.97 14.02
N HIS A 230 -23.43 -4.75 12.71
CA HIS A 230 -24.07 -3.55 12.16
C HIS A 230 -25.60 -3.58 12.25
N ASN A 231 -26.24 -4.74 12.08
CA ASN A 231 -27.70 -4.88 12.15
C ASN A 231 -28.24 -4.95 13.59
N GLY A 232 -27.37 -5.02 14.59
CA GLY A 232 -27.72 -5.08 16.01
C GLY A 232 -27.67 -3.73 16.74
N ASN A 233 -27.34 -2.65 16.04
CA ASN A 233 -27.30 -1.27 16.55
C ASN A 233 -28.42 -0.43 15.92
#